data_AF-A0A1E2WUS0-F1
#
_entry.id   AF-A0A1E2WUS0-F1
#
_cell.length_a   1.000
_cell.length_b   1.000
_cell.length_c   1.000
_cell.angle_alpha   90.00
_cell.angle_beta   90.00
_cell.angle_gamma   90.00
#
_symmetry.space_group_name_H-M   'P 1'
#
loop_
_entity.id
_entity.type
_entity.pdbx_description
1 polymer ?
#
loop_
_entity_poly.entity_id
_entity_poly.type
_entity_poly.pdbx_seq_one_letter_code
_entity_poly.pdbx_strand_id
1 'polypeptide(L)' 'MTETHNLGMTDTEYVHLLAKGYDPNLEHQLLELHESIDQARKLAQVVGLTKDKAPETEKEWEEFMAVWED' A
#
# COMPACT_ATOMS: atom_id res chain seq x y z
N MET A 1 16.60 13.33 -4.27
CA MET A 1 16.61 12.24 -5.27
C MET A 1 15.44 11.35 -4.90
N THR A 2 14.39 11.29 -5.73
CA THR A 2 13.31 10.32 -5.54
C THR A 2 13.79 9.02 -6.13
N GLU A 3 14.19 8.09 -5.27
CA GLU A 3 14.56 6.74 -5.69
C GLU A 3 13.34 6.10 -6.35
N THR A 4 13.44 5.81 -7.65
CA THR A 4 12.36 5.18 -8.39
C THR A 4 12.47 3.68 -8.15
N HIS A 5 11.73 3.18 -7.16
CA HIS A 5 11.69 1.76 -6.87
C HIS A 5 10.87 1.04 -7.94
N ASN A 6 11.42 -0.03 -8.52
CA ASN A 6 10.66 -0.85 -9.46
C ASN A 6 9.70 -1.74 -8.67
N LEU A 7 8.46 -1.25 -8.54
CA LEU A 7 7.40 -1.94 -7.81
C LEU A 7 6.74 -3.05 -8.67
N GLY A 8 7.14 -3.27 -9.92
CA GLY A 8 6.52 -4.29 -10.77
C GLY A 8 5.00 -4.09 -10.97
N MET A 9 4.54 -2.84 -10.92
CA MET A 9 3.16 -2.42 -11.17
C MET A 9 3.10 -1.47 -12.35
N THR A 10 1.93 -1.32 -12.95
CA THR A 10 1.68 -0.34 -14.00
C THR A 10 1.54 1.06 -13.41
N ASP A 11 1.84 2.09 -14.22
CA ASP A 11 1.68 3.49 -13.80
C ASP A 11 0.23 3.80 -13.33
N THR A 12 -0.76 3.16 -13.96
CA THR A 12 -2.18 3.30 -13.59
C THR A 12 -2.45 2.75 -12.19
N GLU A 13 -1.92 1.56 -11.86
CA GLU A 13 -2.05 0.97 -10.53
C GLU A 13 -1.32 1.82 -9.49
N TYR A 14 -0.12 2.31 -9.83
CA TYR A 14 0.65 3.19 -8.95
C TYR A 14 -0.11 4.46 -8.59
N VAL A 15 -0.69 5.16 -9.58
CA VAL A 15 -1.48 6.38 -9.35
C VAL A 15 -2.74 6.08 -8.52
N HIS A 16 -3.40 4.94 -8.76
CA HIS A 16 -4.57 4.53 -8.00
C HIS A 16 -4.24 4.25 -6.54
N LEU A 17 -3.12 3.57 -6.27
CA LEU A 17 -2.65 3.31 -4.91
C LEU A 17 -2.22 4.61 -4.22
N LEU A 18 -1.49 5.48 -4.91
CA LEU A 18 -1.12 6.80 -4.38
C LEU A 18 -2.34 7.63 -3.97
N ALA A 19 -3.41 7.59 -4.77
CA ALA A 19 -4.67 8.28 -4.44
C ALA A 19 -5.33 7.73 -3.17
N LYS A 20 -5.03 6.48 -2.80
CA LYS A 20 -5.48 5.81 -1.57
C LYS A 20 -4.48 5.94 -0.40
N GLY A 21 -3.45 6.77 -0.54
CA GLY A 21 -2.48 7.04 0.53
C GLY A 21 -1.32 6.04 0.61
N TYR A 22 -1.15 5.15 -0.37
CA TYR A 22 -0.02 4.24 -0.45
C TYR A 22 1.32 5.00 -0.43
N ASP A 23 2.27 4.49 0.36
CA ASP A 23 3.62 5.06 0.47
C ASP A 23 4.66 4.07 -0.09
N PRO A 24 5.26 4.35 -1.27
CA PRO A 24 6.28 3.48 -1.86
C PRO A 24 7.56 3.42 -1.02
N ASN A 25 7.85 4.43 -0.20
CA ASN A 25 9.00 4.40 0.70
C ASN A 25 8.76 3.42 1.85
N LEU A 26 7.51 3.29 2.30
CA LEU A 26 7.14 2.33 3.32
C LEU A 26 7.28 0.89 2.79
N GLU A 27 6.83 0.62 1.56
CA GLU A 27 7.08 -0.69 0.92
C GLU A 27 8.59 -0.99 0.87
N HIS A 28 9.42 -0.02 0.49
CA HIS A 28 10.87 -0.21 0.46
C HIS A 28 11.47 -0.48 1.85
N GLN A 29 11.05 0.26 2.88
CA GLN A 29 11.51 0.04 4.25
C GLN A 29 11.14 -1.35 4.76
N LEU A 30 9.95 -1.86 4.40
CA LEU A 30 9.53 -3.21 4.75
C LEU A 30 10.38 -4.27 4.04
N LEU A 31 10.74 -4.04 2.78
CA LEU A 31 11.70 -4.88 2.05
C LEU A 31 13.08 -4.90 2.71
N GLU A 32 13.57 -3.76 3.20
CA GLU A 32 14.84 -3.69 3.95
C GLU A 32 14.77 -4.47 5.28
N LEU A 33 13.59 -4.55 5.89
CA LEU A 33 13.31 -5.37 7.07
C LEU A 33 13.15 -6.88 6.75
N HIS A 34 13.43 -7.29 5.50
CA HIS A 34 13.33 -8.66 5.00
C HIS A 34 11.89 -9.19 4.92
N GLU A 35 10.88 -8.31 4.84
CA GLU A 35 9.53 -8.72 4.41
C GLU A 35 9.56 -9.17 2.94
N SER A 36 8.62 -10.03 2.55
CA SER A 36 8.43 -10.35 1.13
C SER A 36 7.87 -9.15 0.38
N ILE A 37 8.09 -9.08 -0.93
CA ILE A 37 7.54 -8.01 -1.79
C ILE A 37 6.02 -7.94 -1.65
N ASP A 38 5.34 -9.09 -1.65
CA ASP A 38 3.88 -9.15 -1.54
C ASP A 38 3.40 -8.60 -0.19
N GLN A 39 4.10 -8.98 0.89
CA GLN A 39 3.73 -8.58 2.25
C GLN A 39 4.06 -7.10 2.52
N ALA A 40 5.21 -6.63 2.05
CA ALA A 40 5.62 -5.23 2.12
C ALA A 40 4.60 -4.33 1.40
N ARG A 41 4.17 -4.75 0.21
CA ARG A 41 3.15 -4.03 -0.58
C ARG A 41 1.80 -4.00 0.10
N LYS A 42 1.35 -5.15 0.59
CA LYS A 42 0.08 -5.27 1.33
C LYS A 42 0.06 -4.36 2.55
N LEU A 43 1.11 -4.38 3.36
CA LEU A 43 1.24 -3.53 4.53
C LEU A 43 1.28 -2.03 4.16
N ALA A 44 2.00 -1.66 3.10
CA ALA A 44 2.04 -0.27 2.64
C ALA A 44 0.66 0.23 2.17
N GLN A 45 -0.14 -0.63 1.53
CA GLN A 45 -1.52 -0.32 1.15
C GLN A 45 -2.45 -0.19 2.35
N VAL A 46 -2.37 -1.13 3.30
CA VAL A 46 -3.16 -1.12 4.55
C VAL A 46 -2.88 0.13 5.37
N VAL A 47 -1.61 0.50 5.50
CA VAL A 47 -1.22 1.73 6.18
C VAL A 47 -1.75 2.94 5.42
N GLY A 48 -1.66 2.97 4.08
CA GLY A 48 -2.23 4.05 3.27
C GLY A 48 -3.73 4.25 3.50
N LEU A 49 -4.51 3.17 3.51
CA LEU A 49 -5.95 3.19 3.74
C LEU A 49 -6.35 3.68 5.14
N THR A 50 -5.47 3.54 6.13
CA THR A 50 -5.76 3.83 7.55
C THR A 50 -4.98 5.03 8.13
N LYS A 51 -4.11 5.65 7.33
CA LYS A 51 -3.18 6.72 7.75
C LYS A 51 -3.89 7.96 8.26
N ASP A 52 -4.94 8.40 7.55
CA ASP A 52 -5.64 9.66 7.87
C ASP A 52 -6.82 9.43 8.82
N LYS A 53 -7.55 8.33 8.63
CA LYS A 53 -8.66 7.92 9.49
C LYS A 53 -8.85 6.41 9.42
N ALA A 54 -9.43 5.85 10.47
CA ALA A 54 -9.92 4.49 10.41
C ALA A 54 -11.04 4.38 9.36
N PRO A 55 -11.26 3.21 8.76
CA PRO A 55 -12.41 3.00 7.87
C PRO A 55 -13.71 3.25 8.64
N GLU A 56 -14.56 4.14 8.12
CA GLU A 56 -15.82 4.55 8.76
C GLU A 56 -17.03 3.97 8.04
N THR A 57 -16.88 3.66 6.76
CA THR A 57 -17.94 3.13 5.92
C THR A 57 -17.72 1.64 5.61
N GLU A 58 -18.80 0.91 5.37
CA GLU A 58 -18.76 -0.50 4.95
C GLU A 58 -17.87 -0.69 3.72
N LYS A 59 -17.93 0.23 2.76
CA LYS A 59 -17.08 0.20 1.56
C LYS A 59 -15.58 0.36 1.88
N GLU A 60 -15.21 1.29 2.77
CA GLU A 60 -13.81 1.43 3.19
C GLU A 60 -13.32 0.19 3.94
N TRP A 61 -14.20 -0.45 4.72
CA TRP A 61 -13.91 -1.73 5.38
C TRP A 61 -13.76 -2.88 4.38
N GLU A 62 -14.60 -2.96 3.35
CA GLU A 62 -14.47 -3.94 2.26
C GLU A 62 -13.13 -3.78 1.54
N GLU A 63 -12.73 -2.54 1.23
CA GLU A 63 -11.42 -2.27 0.60
C GLU A 63 -10.25 -2.65 1.50
N PHE A 64 -10.35 -2.38 2.80
CA PHE A 64 -9.34 -2.83 3.78
C PHE A 64 -9.26 -4.36 3.84
N MET A 65 -10.40 -5.04 3.97
CA MET A 65 -10.45 -6.50 4.09
C MET A 65 -10.00 -7.19 2.81
N ALA A 66 -10.32 -6.65 1.64
CA ALA A 66 -9.83 -7.16 0.36
C ALA A 66 -8.30 -7.15 0.27
N VAL A 67 -7.66 -6.10 0.79
CA VAL A 67 -6.18 -6.04 0.86
C VAL A 67 -5.65 -6.93 1.97
N TRP A 68 -6.36 -7.04 3.10
CA TRP A 68 -5.91 -7.81 4.28
C TRP A 68 -6.04 -9.33 4.13
N GLU A 69 -6.99 -9.85 3.34
CA GLU A 69 -7.23 -11.29 3.17
C GLU A 69 -6.44 -11.92 2.00
N ASP A 70 -5.99 -11.12 1.03
CA ASP A 70 -5.22 -11.56 -0.16
C ASP A 70 -3.73 -11.80 0.15
#